data_AF-A0A965CZW7-F1
#
_entry.id   AF-A0A965CZW7-F1
#
_cell.length_a   1.000
_cell.length_b   1.000
_cell.length_c   1.000
_cell.angle_alpha   90.00
_cell.angle_beta   90.00
_cell.angle_gamma   90.00
#
_symmetry.space_group_name_H-M   'P 1'
#
loop_
_entity.id
_entity.type
_entity.pdbx_description
1 polymer ?
#
loop_
_entity_poly.entity_id
_entity_poly.type
_entity_poly.pdbx_seq_one_letter_code
_entity_poly.pdbx_strand_id
1 'polypeptide(L)'
;VNWDPVDQTVLANEQVIDGRGWRTGALVEKREIPMYYMAITKYADELLAALDTLPGWPERVKTMQANWIGKSYGVRFAFPYTLDGKAEKLWVFTTRADTIMGVTFCAVAAEHPLATYAAKNNPKLAAFIDECKQGSVIEADMATMEKKGMPTGIHVDHPLTGAKVEVWVGNYVLMSYGDGAVMGVPAHDERDFHFAKVYGLPIPQVIDSSASNAGKPFSLDAWQEWYADKEHGVCVNSGKYDGLKYMQAVDAVAADLKSKGLGDKQVMWRLRDWGISRQRYWGTPIPLIHCADCGVVPVPDDQLPVVLPEDCVPDGAGNPLNKRADFLDCNCPKCGKKARRETDTMDTFVDSSWYYTRFACADQKNAMVDERAKYWLPVDQYIGGIEHAILHLLYSRFWTKVMRDLGLVTLDEPFANLLTQGMVLNEIFFRKPESGRIVYFNPTEVDIQVDANGKRTGVTGRSVGFRRALHGIKHFHASGDHGIELEFR
;
A
#
# COMPACT_ATOMS: atom_id res chain seq x y z
N VAL A 1 2.71 10.68 5.08
CA VAL A 1 3.45 9.64 5.85
C VAL A 1 2.93 9.55 7.27
N ASN A 2 3.16 8.42 7.96
CA ASN A 2 2.95 8.30 9.41
C ASN A 2 4.16 8.92 10.11
N TRP A 3 3.96 9.90 10.98
CA TRP A 3 5.02 10.61 11.69
C TRP A 3 4.89 10.39 13.19
N ASP A 4 5.95 9.88 13.82
CA ASP A 4 6.07 9.82 15.27
C ASP A 4 6.64 11.16 15.78
N PRO A 5 5.88 11.95 16.55
CA PRO A 5 6.35 13.25 17.03
C PRO A 5 7.42 13.15 18.12
N VAL A 6 7.54 12.00 18.81
CA VAL A 6 8.54 11.77 19.85
C VAL A 6 9.86 11.29 19.24
N ASP A 7 9.81 10.27 18.39
CA ASP A 7 11.00 9.78 17.66
C ASP A 7 11.42 10.74 16.53
N GLN A 8 10.59 11.76 16.22
CA GLN A 8 10.76 12.71 15.11
C GLN A 8 11.13 12.01 13.80
N THR A 9 10.27 11.08 13.41
CA THR A 9 10.61 10.06 12.43
C THR A 9 9.38 9.59 11.67
N VAL A 10 9.54 9.25 10.39
CA VAL A 10 8.52 8.51 9.65
C VAL A 10 8.45 7.05 10.10
N LEU A 11 7.25 6.54 10.26
CA LEU A 11 6.94 5.14 10.52
C LEU A 11 6.35 4.48 9.26
N ALA A 12 6.72 3.22 9.00
CA ALA A 12 5.98 2.37 8.09
C ALA A 12 4.56 2.10 8.65
N ASN A 13 3.62 1.63 7.83
CA ASN A 13 2.27 1.35 8.33
C ASN A 13 2.28 0.27 9.41
N GLU A 14 3.12 -0.76 9.25
CA GLU A 14 3.30 -1.88 10.19
C GLU A 14 3.92 -1.45 11.53
N GLN A 15 4.53 -0.26 11.57
CA GLN A 15 5.12 0.34 12.76
C GLN A 15 4.13 1.21 13.54
N VAL A 16 2.87 1.30 13.09
CA VAL A 16 1.78 1.98 13.78
C VAL A 16 0.85 0.93 14.38
N ILE A 17 0.74 0.91 15.71
CA ILE A 17 -0.09 -0.03 16.46
C ILE A 17 -1.18 0.81 17.15
N ASP A 18 -2.44 0.56 16.81
CA ASP A 18 -3.60 1.27 17.37
C ASP A 18 -3.46 2.82 17.26
N GLY A 19 -2.99 3.29 16.10
CA GLY A 19 -2.75 4.72 15.84
C GLY A 19 -1.54 5.32 16.56
N ARG A 20 -0.71 4.49 17.23
CA ARG A 20 0.46 4.92 18.01
C ARG A 20 1.76 4.33 17.48
N GLY A 21 2.87 5.03 17.68
CA GLY A 21 4.18 4.54 17.29
C GLY A 21 4.55 3.31 18.10
N TRP A 22 4.96 2.22 17.44
CA TRP A 22 5.24 0.93 18.09
C TRP A 22 6.31 1.00 19.19
N ARG A 23 7.21 1.99 19.11
CA ARG A 23 8.31 2.20 20.07
C ARG A 23 7.95 3.20 21.17
N THR A 24 7.41 4.35 20.80
CA THR A 24 7.17 5.48 21.72
C THR A 24 5.80 5.43 22.41
N GLY A 25 4.84 4.73 21.80
CA GLY A 25 3.43 4.81 22.18
C GLY A 25 2.78 6.18 21.89
N ALA A 26 3.49 7.11 21.27
CA ALA A 26 2.98 8.43 20.92
C ALA A 26 1.92 8.32 19.83
N LEU A 27 0.93 9.20 19.84
CA LEU A 27 -0.06 9.25 18.77
C LEU A 27 0.63 9.67 17.47
N VAL A 28 0.42 8.88 16.42
CA VAL A 28 1.04 9.11 15.12
C VAL A 28 0.29 10.23 14.39
N GLU A 29 1.05 11.14 13.80
CA GLU A 29 0.53 12.23 13.00
C GLU A 29 0.58 11.86 11.51
N LYS A 30 -0.44 12.23 10.73
CA LYS A 30 -0.32 12.23 9.27
C LYS A 30 0.34 13.54 8.84
N ARG A 31 1.53 13.45 8.24
CA ARG A 31 2.23 14.62 7.67
C ARG A 31 2.40 14.49 6.16
N GLU A 32 2.27 15.61 5.47
CA GLU A 32 2.69 15.75 4.08
C GLU A 32 4.13 16.26 4.07
N ILE A 33 5.04 15.43 3.54
CA ILE A 33 6.46 15.76 3.42
C ILE A 33 6.91 15.48 1.99
N PRO A 34 7.76 16.34 1.39
CA PRO A 34 8.40 16.03 0.12
C PRO A 34 9.24 14.75 0.25
N MET A 35 9.12 13.83 -0.70
CA MET A 35 9.87 12.57 -0.76
C MET A 35 10.25 12.24 -2.21
N TYR A 36 11.26 11.38 -2.37
CA TYR A 36 11.65 10.85 -3.68
C TYR A 36 10.96 9.53 -3.96
N TYR A 37 10.50 9.38 -5.20
CA TYR A 37 9.78 8.22 -5.68
C TYR A 37 10.42 7.68 -6.94
N MET A 38 10.58 6.35 -7.01
CA MET A 38 10.89 5.64 -8.24
C MET A 38 9.59 5.33 -8.98
N ALA A 39 9.53 5.73 -10.26
CA ALA A 39 8.34 5.63 -11.10
C ALA A 39 8.06 4.19 -11.59
N ILE A 40 7.98 3.22 -10.68
CA ILE A 40 7.72 1.79 -10.96
C ILE A 40 6.40 1.59 -11.71
N THR A 41 5.44 2.50 -11.56
CA THR A 41 4.17 2.43 -12.30
C THR A 41 4.34 2.51 -13.81
N LYS A 42 5.44 3.12 -14.31
CA LYS A 42 5.78 3.11 -15.74
C LYS A 42 6.11 1.71 -16.28
N TYR A 43 6.48 0.78 -15.40
CA TYR A 43 6.78 -0.61 -15.73
C TYR A 43 5.63 -1.56 -15.35
N ALA A 44 4.49 -1.06 -14.86
CA ALA A 44 3.42 -1.90 -14.30
C ALA A 44 2.87 -2.92 -15.32
N ASP A 45 2.70 -2.52 -16.58
CA ASP A 45 2.29 -3.41 -17.67
C ASP A 45 3.30 -4.53 -17.91
N GLU A 46 4.58 -4.19 -18.03
CA GLU A 46 5.63 -5.16 -18.30
C GLU A 46 5.83 -6.11 -17.11
N LEU A 47 5.79 -5.57 -15.88
CA LEU A 47 5.87 -6.34 -14.64
C LEU A 47 4.70 -7.31 -14.48
N LEU A 48 3.50 -6.93 -14.93
CA LEU A 48 2.34 -7.82 -14.89
C LEU A 48 2.45 -8.90 -15.97
N ALA A 49 2.69 -8.53 -17.21
CA ALA A 49 2.74 -9.45 -18.35
C ALA A 49 3.85 -10.49 -18.21
N ALA A 50 5.02 -10.11 -17.67
CA ALA A 50 6.13 -11.03 -17.52
C ALA A 50 5.88 -12.15 -16.49
N LEU A 51 4.86 -12.03 -15.61
CA LEU A 51 4.48 -13.14 -14.71
C LEU A 51 4.07 -14.39 -15.47
N ASP A 52 3.45 -14.24 -16.65
CA ASP A 52 3.04 -15.37 -17.50
C ASP A 52 4.24 -16.13 -18.09
N THR A 53 5.41 -15.49 -18.11
CA THR A 53 6.67 -16.04 -18.64
C THR A 53 7.62 -16.58 -17.56
N LEU A 54 7.13 -16.73 -16.32
CA LEU A 54 7.89 -17.26 -15.18
C LEU A 54 7.39 -18.65 -14.78
N PRO A 55 7.73 -19.73 -15.53
CA PRO A 55 7.26 -21.08 -15.24
C PRO A 55 7.90 -21.68 -13.98
N GLY A 56 9.09 -21.21 -13.60
CA GLY A 56 9.81 -21.65 -12.39
C GLY A 56 9.30 -21.01 -11.10
N TRP A 57 8.24 -20.19 -11.16
CA TRP A 57 7.71 -19.46 -10.02
C TRP A 57 6.42 -20.09 -9.48
N PRO A 58 6.24 -20.18 -8.15
CA PRO A 58 4.99 -20.67 -7.56
C PRO A 58 3.79 -19.79 -7.95
N GLU A 59 2.70 -20.41 -8.39
CA GLU A 59 1.46 -19.70 -8.80
C GLU A 59 0.93 -18.74 -7.73
N ARG A 60 1.08 -19.12 -6.46
CA ARG A 60 0.71 -18.26 -5.32
C ARG A 60 1.46 -16.93 -5.34
N VAL A 61 2.78 -16.93 -5.62
CA VAL A 61 3.59 -15.71 -5.67
C VAL A 61 3.19 -14.85 -6.86
N LYS A 62 3.00 -15.45 -8.04
CA LYS A 62 2.53 -14.75 -9.24
C LYS A 62 1.18 -14.09 -8.99
N THR A 63 0.23 -14.82 -8.40
CA THR A 63 -1.09 -14.30 -8.04
C THR A 63 -0.99 -13.13 -7.04
N MET A 64 -0.13 -13.25 -6.02
CA MET A 64 0.11 -12.16 -5.06
C MET A 64 0.65 -10.90 -5.74
N GLN A 65 1.61 -11.03 -6.67
CA GLN A 65 2.12 -9.88 -7.43
C GLN A 65 1.08 -9.31 -8.39
N ALA A 66 0.34 -10.13 -9.13
CA ALA A 66 -0.72 -9.66 -10.02
C ALA A 66 -1.78 -8.86 -9.27
N ASN A 67 -2.20 -9.34 -8.09
CA ASN A 67 -3.15 -8.65 -7.22
C ASN A 67 -2.60 -7.36 -6.61
N TRP A 68 -1.28 -7.32 -6.33
CA TRP A 68 -0.60 -6.12 -5.82
C TRP A 68 -0.45 -5.05 -6.90
N ILE A 69 -0.04 -5.45 -8.11
CA ILE A 69 0.03 -4.56 -9.27
C ILE A 69 -1.37 -4.04 -9.59
N GLY A 70 -2.36 -4.94 -9.59
CA GLY A 70 -3.79 -4.63 -9.60
C GLY A 70 -4.21 -3.79 -10.79
N LYS A 71 -3.99 -4.30 -12.01
CA LYS A 71 -4.48 -3.65 -13.23
C LYS A 71 -5.99 -3.77 -13.32
N SER A 72 -6.67 -2.64 -13.43
CA SER A 72 -8.12 -2.57 -13.58
C SER A 72 -8.48 -1.78 -14.82
N TYR A 73 -9.32 -2.35 -15.67
CA TYR A 73 -9.97 -1.63 -16.76
C TYR A 73 -11.34 -1.18 -16.28
N GLY A 74 -11.63 0.11 -16.46
CA GLY A 74 -12.88 0.67 -16.00
C GLY A 74 -13.20 1.98 -16.68
N VAL A 75 -14.12 2.73 -16.07
CA VAL A 75 -14.53 4.05 -16.52
C VAL A 75 -14.27 5.02 -15.38
N ARG A 76 -13.53 6.10 -15.68
CA ARG A 76 -13.42 7.25 -14.78
C ARG A 76 -14.43 8.29 -15.24
N PHE A 77 -15.31 8.72 -14.34
CA PHE A 77 -16.37 9.66 -14.68
C PHE A 77 -16.73 10.57 -13.51
N ALA A 78 -17.44 11.67 -13.81
CA ALA A 78 -17.79 12.70 -12.87
C ALA A 78 -19.29 12.76 -12.62
N PHE A 79 -19.66 12.90 -11.34
CA PHE A 79 -20.96 13.42 -10.94
C PHE A 79 -20.87 14.96 -10.86
N PRO A 80 -21.59 15.71 -11.70
CA PRO A 80 -21.64 17.17 -11.60
C PRO A 80 -22.30 17.59 -10.30
N TYR A 81 -21.88 18.71 -9.72
CA TYR A 81 -22.60 19.36 -8.63
C TYR A 81 -22.35 20.85 -8.62
N THR A 82 -23.14 21.58 -7.83
CA THR A 82 -22.92 23.01 -7.58
C THR A 82 -22.69 23.22 -6.09
N LEU A 83 -21.59 23.89 -5.75
CA LEU A 83 -21.25 24.24 -4.37
C LEU A 83 -20.89 25.72 -4.32
N ASP A 84 -21.51 26.49 -3.43
CA ASP A 84 -21.35 27.95 -3.34
C ASP A 84 -21.49 28.69 -4.69
N GLY A 85 -22.41 28.25 -5.54
CA GLY A 85 -22.65 28.82 -6.87
C GLY A 85 -21.61 28.47 -7.94
N LYS A 86 -20.64 27.58 -7.64
CA LYS A 86 -19.64 27.10 -8.59
C LYS A 86 -19.99 25.68 -9.06
N ALA A 87 -19.95 25.48 -10.38
CA ALA A 87 -20.10 24.17 -10.97
C ALA A 87 -18.79 23.38 -10.81
N GLU A 88 -18.88 22.21 -10.18
CA GLU A 88 -17.77 21.34 -9.85
C GLU A 88 -18.08 19.89 -10.26
N LYS A 89 -17.09 19.01 -10.18
CA LYS A 89 -17.19 17.60 -10.58
C LYS A 89 -16.62 16.70 -9.50
N LEU A 90 -17.40 15.72 -9.06
CA LEU A 90 -16.94 14.64 -8.18
C LEU A 90 -16.52 13.47 -9.06
N TRP A 91 -15.21 13.29 -9.25
CA TRP A 91 -14.66 12.21 -10.06
C TRP A 91 -14.65 10.91 -9.27
N VAL A 92 -15.03 9.82 -9.92
CA VAL A 92 -14.94 8.45 -9.41
C VAL A 92 -14.36 7.54 -10.49
N PHE A 93 -13.86 6.38 -10.07
CA PHE A 93 -13.48 5.30 -10.96
C PHE A 93 -14.26 4.03 -10.59
N THR A 94 -14.74 3.30 -11.60
CA THR A 94 -15.40 2.02 -11.40
C THR A 94 -14.98 1.01 -12.46
N THR A 95 -14.86 -0.26 -12.04
CA THR A 95 -14.76 -1.42 -12.95
C THR A 95 -16.13 -2.01 -13.29
N ARG A 96 -17.21 -1.37 -12.85
CA ARG A 96 -18.61 -1.81 -13.03
C ARG A 96 -19.47 -0.70 -13.62
N ALA A 97 -19.02 -0.12 -14.74
CA ALA A 97 -19.79 0.95 -15.39
C ALA A 97 -21.16 0.45 -15.92
N ASP A 98 -21.30 -0.86 -16.13
CA ASP A 98 -22.58 -1.54 -16.41
C ASP A 98 -23.65 -1.27 -15.35
N THR A 99 -23.26 -1.05 -14.09
CA THR A 99 -24.19 -0.89 -12.97
C THR A 99 -24.47 0.56 -12.61
N ILE A 100 -24.01 1.53 -13.42
CA ILE A 100 -24.11 2.97 -13.11
C ILE A 100 -25.54 3.41 -12.78
N MET A 101 -26.55 2.83 -13.43
CA MET A 101 -27.96 3.19 -13.22
C MET A 101 -28.49 2.79 -11.82
N GLY A 102 -27.76 1.92 -11.11
CA GLY A 102 -28.07 1.48 -9.74
C GLY A 102 -27.35 2.28 -8.66
N VAL A 103 -26.69 3.39 -9.01
CA VAL A 103 -26.01 4.25 -8.02
C VAL A 103 -27.02 4.92 -7.11
N THR A 104 -26.86 4.76 -5.80
CA THR A 104 -27.75 5.36 -4.79
C THR A 104 -27.07 6.30 -3.83
N PHE A 105 -25.75 6.22 -3.71
CA PHE A 105 -24.94 7.17 -2.97
C PHE A 105 -23.54 7.28 -3.60
N CYS A 106 -22.79 8.31 -3.23
CA CYS A 106 -21.35 8.38 -3.45
C CYS A 106 -20.65 8.41 -2.09
N ALA A 107 -19.51 7.73 -1.96
CA ALA A 107 -18.69 7.80 -0.75
C ALA A 107 -17.36 8.47 -1.06
N VAL A 108 -16.94 9.40 -0.20
CA VAL A 108 -15.65 10.11 -0.28
C VAL A 108 -14.78 9.80 0.93
N ALA A 109 -13.46 9.88 0.73
CA ALA A 109 -12.48 9.75 1.80
C ALA A 109 -12.62 10.87 2.85
N ALA A 110 -12.17 10.62 4.08
CA ALA A 110 -12.22 11.59 5.16
C ALA A 110 -11.41 12.88 4.86
N GLU A 111 -10.35 12.75 4.07
CA GLU A 111 -9.50 13.86 3.63
C GLU A 111 -10.04 14.58 2.38
N HIS A 112 -11.11 14.09 1.77
CA HIS A 112 -11.63 14.67 0.53
C HIS A 112 -12.12 16.12 0.77
N PRO A 113 -11.92 17.05 -0.19
CA PRO A 113 -12.34 18.45 -0.03
C PRO A 113 -13.83 18.62 0.33
N LEU A 114 -14.72 17.78 -0.22
CA LEU A 114 -16.14 17.78 0.14
C LEU A 114 -16.40 17.38 1.60
N ALA A 115 -15.65 16.41 2.13
CA ALA A 115 -15.77 16.01 3.53
C ALA A 115 -15.38 17.16 4.45
N THR A 116 -14.23 17.79 4.16
CA THR A 116 -13.74 18.96 4.89
C THR A 116 -14.71 20.13 4.81
N TYR A 117 -15.29 20.39 3.63
CA TYR A 117 -16.29 21.43 3.47
C TYR A 117 -17.55 21.16 4.31
N ALA A 118 -18.10 19.95 4.21
CA ALA A 118 -19.31 19.55 4.93
C ALA A 118 -19.14 19.58 6.47
N ALA A 119 -17.92 19.34 6.95
CA ALA A 119 -17.60 19.32 8.38
C ALA A 119 -17.60 20.70 9.03
N LYS A 120 -17.46 21.81 8.27
CA LYS A 120 -17.35 23.17 8.82
C LYS A 120 -18.44 23.53 9.83
N ASN A 121 -19.67 23.06 9.58
CA ASN A 121 -20.83 23.34 10.42
C ASN A 121 -21.45 22.06 11.02
N ASN A 122 -20.74 20.93 10.99
CA ASN A 122 -21.23 19.65 11.49
C ASN A 122 -20.19 19.02 12.43
N PRO A 123 -20.25 19.31 13.75
CA PRO A 123 -19.28 18.80 14.73
C PRO A 123 -19.21 17.27 14.79
N LYS A 124 -20.34 16.58 14.53
CA LYS A 124 -20.36 15.10 14.51
C LYS A 124 -19.59 14.57 13.31
N LEU A 125 -19.76 15.18 12.13
CA LEU A 125 -19.02 14.80 10.93
C LEU A 125 -17.52 15.13 11.07
N ALA A 126 -17.19 16.28 11.68
CA ALA A 126 -15.80 16.62 11.98
C ALA A 126 -15.13 15.56 12.87
N ALA A 127 -15.79 15.16 13.95
CA ALA A 127 -15.29 14.10 14.84
C ALA A 127 -15.11 12.75 14.11
N PHE A 128 -16.05 12.38 13.22
CA PHE A 128 -15.94 11.16 12.42
C PHE A 128 -14.79 11.21 11.40
N ILE A 129 -14.56 12.36 10.77
CA ILE A 129 -13.40 12.58 9.88
C ILE A 129 -12.09 12.42 10.66
N ASP A 130 -12.01 12.94 11.87
CA ASP A 130 -10.83 12.81 12.71
C ASP A 130 -10.61 11.36 13.19
N GLU A 131 -11.68 10.63 13.52
CA GLU A 131 -11.64 9.18 13.78
C GLU A 131 -11.07 8.43 12.57
N CYS A 132 -11.56 8.71 11.36
CA CYS A 132 -11.11 8.05 10.14
C CYS A 132 -9.62 8.29 9.85
N LYS A 133 -9.14 9.52 10.07
CA LYS A 133 -7.73 9.89 9.85
C LYS A 133 -6.76 9.18 10.81
N GLN A 134 -7.25 8.77 11.99
CA GLN A 134 -6.49 8.00 12.97
C GLN A 134 -6.54 6.48 12.72
N GLY A 135 -7.45 6.03 11.85
CA GLY A 135 -7.61 4.63 11.49
C GLY A 135 -6.42 4.04 10.73
N SER A 136 -6.30 2.72 10.79
CA SER A 136 -5.32 1.98 9.99
C SER A 136 -5.68 2.10 8.50
N VAL A 137 -4.68 2.42 7.69
CA VAL A 137 -4.75 2.39 6.22
C VAL A 137 -4.14 1.12 5.65
N ILE A 138 -3.81 0.15 6.51
CA ILE A 138 -3.30 -1.17 6.09
C ILE A 138 -4.46 -1.94 5.47
N GLU A 139 -4.26 -2.45 4.26
CA GLU A 139 -5.33 -3.11 3.51
C GLU A 139 -5.94 -4.32 4.22
N ALA A 140 -5.13 -5.09 4.94
CA ALA A 140 -5.60 -6.24 5.71
C ALA A 140 -6.57 -5.82 6.84
N ASP A 141 -6.26 -4.72 7.53
CA ASP A 141 -7.12 -4.15 8.56
C ASP A 141 -8.39 -3.58 7.91
N MET A 142 -8.25 -2.88 6.79
CA MET A 142 -9.39 -2.29 6.08
C MET A 142 -10.38 -3.33 5.53
N ALA A 143 -9.90 -4.49 5.09
CA ALA A 143 -10.78 -5.56 4.63
C ALA A 143 -11.68 -6.09 5.77
N THR A 144 -11.13 -6.17 6.98
CA THR A 144 -11.81 -6.73 8.16
C THR A 144 -12.54 -5.69 9.00
N MET A 145 -12.21 -4.40 8.86
CA MET A 145 -12.82 -3.32 9.64
C MET A 145 -14.33 -3.23 9.44
N GLU A 146 -15.04 -2.76 10.46
CA GLU A 146 -16.43 -2.36 10.32
C GLU A 146 -16.53 -1.13 9.40
N LYS A 147 -17.40 -1.20 8.40
CA LYS A 147 -17.55 -0.16 7.39
C LYS A 147 -18.55 0.86 7.93
N LYS A 148 -18.05 2.03 8.30
CA LYS A 148 -18.83 3.13 8.87
C LYS A 148 -18.88 4.29 7.89
N GLY A 149 -19.96 5.05 7.93
CA GLY A 149 -20.06 6.30 7.20
C GLY A 149 -21.04 7.29 7.81
N MET A 150 -20.94 8.54 7.36
CA MET A 150 -21.82 9.63 7.75
C MET A 150 -22.24 10.46 6.53
N PRO A 151 -23.51 10.89 6.45
CA PRO A 151 -23.97 11.74 5.36
C PRO A 151 -23.34 13.13 5.47
N THR A 152 -22.97 13.71 4.32
CA THR A 152 -22.41 15.07 4.26
C THR A 152 -23.48 16.16 4.17
N GLY A 153 -24.71 15.79 3.79
CA GLY A 153 -25.77 16.72 3.37
C GLY A 153 -25.58 17.28 1.95
N ILE A 154 -24.46 16.99 1.31
CA ILE A 154 -24.17 17.38 -0.08
C ILE A 154 -24.78 16.34 -1.02
N HIS A 155 -25.30 16.81 -2.14
CA HIS A 155 -25.80 15.97 -3.22
C HIS A 155 -25.06 16.29 -4.52
N VAL A 156 -24.84 15.25 -5.31
CA VAL A 156 -24.32 15.35 -6.68
C VAL A 156 -25.38 14.87 -7.66
N ASP A 157 -25.23 15.22 -8.93
CA ASP A 157 -26.14 14.82 -10.00
C ASP A 157 -25.64 13.55 -10.68
N HIS A 158 -26.50 12.55 -10.77
CA HIS A 158 -26.22 11.35 -11.54
C HIS A 158 -25.97 11.73 -13.01
N PRO A 159 -24.82 11.40 -13.62
CA PRO A 159 -24.40 11.98 -14.90
C PRO A 159 -25.29 11.58 -16.08
N LEU A 160 -26.00 10.46 -15.98
CA LEU A 160 -26.92 9.97 -17.01
C LEU A 160 -28.37 10.42 -16.79
N THR A 161 -28.92 10.24 -15.59
CA THR A 161 -30.34 10.51 -15.26
C THR A 161 -30.62 11.91 -14.71
N GLY A 162 -29.61 12.61 -14.17
CA GLY A 162 -29.78 13.88 -13.45
C GLY A 162 -30.41 13.74 -12.06
N ALA A 163 -30.66 12.51 -11.57
CA ALA A 163 -31.16 12.29 -10.22
C ALA A 163 -30.15 12.74 -9.16
N LYS A 164 -30.64 13.24 -8.03
CA LYS A 164 -29.78 13.62 -6.90
C LYS A 164 -29.27 12.37 -6.19
N VAL A 165 -27.96 12.32 -5.95
CA VAL A 165 -27.25 11.24 -5.27
C VAL A 165 -26.57 11.83 -4.04
N GLU A 166 -26.84 11.27 -2.87
CA GLU A 166 -26.23 11.73 -1.62
C GLU A 166 -24.73 11.43 -1.57
N VAL A 167 -23.95 12.35 -1.00
CA VAL A 167 -22.53 12.15 -0.71
C VAL A 167 -22.34 11.80 0.76
N TRP A 168 -21.59 10.73 1.01
CA TRP A 168 -21.25 10.21 2.32
C TRP A 168 -19.74 10.25 2.53
N VAL A 169 -19.29 10.43 3.77
CA VAL A 169 -17.91 10.13 4.15
C VAL A 169 -17.87 8.68 4.59
N GLY A 170 -16.97 7.88 4.03
CA GLY A 170 -16.82 6.46 4.36
C GLY A 170 -15.39 6.13 4.83
N ASN A 171 -15.26 5.37 5.90
CA ASN A 171 -13.94 4.98 6.46
C ASN A 171 -13.17 3.97 5.59
N TYR A 172 -13.80 3.42 4.55
CA TYR A 172 -13.23 2.47 3.62
C TYR A 172 -12.77 3.11 2.29
N VAL A 173 -12.99 4.42 2.12
CA VAL A 173 -12.57 5.17 0.93
C VAL A 173 -11.25 5.86 1.24
N LEU A 174 -10.22 5.61 0.43
CA LEU A 174 -8.89 6.18 0.60
C LEU A 174 -8.63 7.32 -0.38
N MET A 175 -8.16 8.46 0.12
CA MET A 175 -7.77 9.60 -0.73
C MET A 175 -6.64 9.25 -1.71
N SER A 176 -5.77 8.30 -1.33
CA SER A 176 -4.68 7.80 -2.16
C SER A 176 -5.12 6.82 -3.25
N TYR A 177 -6.42 6.47 -3.33
CA TYR A 177 -6.96 5.55 -4.32
C TYR A 177 -7.98 6.21 -5.24
N GLY A 178 -7.68 6.22 -6.55
CA GLY A 178 -8.48 6.96 -7.54
C GLY A 178 -8.47 8.46 -7.21
N ASP A 179 -9.66 9.05 -7.17
CA ASP A 179 -9.88 10.46 -6.84
C ASP A 179 -10.32 10.65 -5.37
N GLY A 180 -10.16 9.63 -4.52
CA GLY A 180 -10.65 9.67 -3.14
C GLY A 180 -12.17 9.61 -3.03
N ALA A 181 -12.85 9.08 -4.06
CA ALA A 181 -14.28 8.95 -4.13
C ALA A 181 -14.71 7.72 -4.96
N VAL A 182 -15.81 7.10 -4.57
CA VAL A 182 -16.43 5.93 -5.23
C VAL A 182 -17.94 6.11 -5.35
N MET A 183 -18.52 5.50 -6.38
CA MET A 183 -19.98 5.35 -6.50
C MET A 183 -20.44 4.13 -5.71
N GLY A 184 -21.56 4.23 -5.00
CA GLY A 184 -22.17 3.13 -4.27
C GLY A 184 -23.30 2.49 -5.08
N VAL A 185 -23.19 1.20 -5.38
CA VAL A 185 -24.20 0.40 -6.09
C VAL A 185 -24.59 -0.83 -5.26
N PRO A 186 -25.46 -0.66 -4.26
CA PRO A 186 -25.72 -1.70 -3.25
C PRO A 186 -26.20 -3.04 -3.80
N ALA A 187 -26.91 -3.07 -4.92
CA ALA A 187 -27.42 -4.33 -5.46
C ALA A 187 -26.32 -5.21 -6.08
N HIS A 188 -25.13 -4.67 -6.36
CA HIS A 188 -24.10 -5.35 -7.18
C HIS A 188 -22.66 -5.20 -6.65
N ASP A 189 -22.47 -4.63 -5.45
CA ASP A 189 -21.23 -4.68 -4.66
C ASP A 189 -21.58 -5.06 -3.22
N GLU A 190 -20.94 -6.09 -2.68
CA GLU A 190 -21.24 -6.64 -1.35
C GLU A 190 -21.03 -5.62 -0.23
N ARG A 191 -20.00 -4.77 -0.34
CA ARG A 191 -19.69 -3.76 0.67
C ARG A 191 -20.77 -2.69 0.65
N ASP A 192 -21.19 -2.27 -0.54
CA ASP A 192 -22.27 -1.30 -0.71
C ASP A 192 -23.61 -1.88 -0.24
N PHE A 193 -23.87 -3.18 -0.45
CA PHE A 193 -25.06 -3.88 0.03
C PHE A 193 -25.17 -3.79 1.55
N HIS A 194 -24.09 -4.15 2.26
CA HIS A 194 -24.05 -4.10 3.72
C HIS A 194 -24.12 -2.66 4.25
N PHE A 195 -23.41 -1.73 3.61
CA PHE A 195 -23.47 -0.31 3.97
C PHE A 195 -24.90 0.24 3.82
N ALA A 196 -25.55 -0.02 2.69
CA ALA A 196 -26.92 0.41 2.44
C ALA A 196 -27.92 -0.21 3.43
N LYS A 197 -27.73 -1.48 3.80
CA LYS A 197 -28.55 -2.13 4.83
C LYS A 197 -28.45 -1.47 6.19
N VAL A 198 -27.24 -1.11 6.61
CA VAL A 198 -27.00 -0.45 7.91
C VAL A 198 -27.62 0.95 7.94
N TYR A 199 -27.51 1.70 6.84
CA TYR A 199 -27.93 3.10 6.78
C TYR A 199 -29.30 3.35 6.14
N GLY A 200 -30.00 2.28 5.72
CA GLY A 200 -31.32 2.39 5.10
C GLY A 200 -31.30 3.02 3.71
N LEU A 201 -30.21 2.88 2.96
CA LEU A 201 -30.08 3.41 1.60
C LEU A 201 -30.80 2.51 0.58
N PRO A 202 -31.27 3.05 -0.56
CA PRO A 202 -31.93 2.25 -1.59
C PRO A 202 -30.99 1.20 -2.22
N ILE A 203 -31.55 0.04 -2.57
CA ILE A 203 -30.83 -1.10 -3.19
C ILE A 203 -31.54 -1.52 -4.49
N PRO A 204 -31.45 -0.72 -5.57
CA PRO A 204 -32.10 -1.01 -6.85
C PRO A 204 -31.32 -2.07 -7.64
N GLN A 205 -31.99 -3.14 -8.04
CA GLN A 205 -31.41 -4.13 -8.94
C GLN A 205 -31.31 -3.55 -10.36
N VAL A 206 -30.12 -3.57 -10.93
CA VAL A 206 -29.84 -3.16 -12.32
C VAL A 206 -29.14 -4.22 -13.17
N ILE A 207 -28.76 -5.35 -12.58
CA ILE A 207 -28.27 -6.55 -13.28
C ILE A 207 -29.14 -7.74 -12.90
N ASP A 208 -29.58 -8.50 -13.90
CA ASP A 208 -30.26 -9.77 -13.74
C ASP A 208 -29.38 -10.91 -14.27
N SER A 209 -29.05 -11.85 -13.40
CA SER A 209 -28.40 -13.13 -13.73
C SER A 209 -29.21 -14.33 -13.21
N SER A 210 -30.50 -14.14 -12.93
CA SER A 210 -31.39 -15.21 -12.42
C SER A 210 -31.49 -16.39 -13.38
N ALA A 211 -31.39 -16.15 -14.70
CA ALA A 211 -31.41 -17.19 -15.73
C ALA A 211 -30.27 -18.21 -15.59
N SER A 212 -29.08 -17.79 -15.17
CA SER A 212 -27.95 -18.69 -14.90
C SER A 212 -27.94 -19.25 -13.48
N ASN A 213 -28.79 -18.72 -12.58
CA ASN A 213 -28.83 -19.05 -11.16
C ASN A 213 -30.13 -19.76 -10.75
N ALA A 214 -30.58 -20.71 -11.57
CA ALA A 214 -31.77 -21.54 -11.35
C ALA A 214 -33.07 -20.74 -11.12
N GLY A 215 -33.18 -19.54 -11.69
CA GLY A 215 -34.35 -18.68 -11.56
C GLY A 215 -34.53 -18.10 -10.15
N LYS A 216 -33.48 -18.10 -9.31
CA LYS A 216 -33.56 -17.51 -7.97
C LYS A 216 -33.85 -16.00 -8.09
N PRO A 217 -34.88 -15.47 -7.40
CA PRO A 217 -35.17 -14.05 -7.44
C PRO A 217 -34.11 -13.25 -6.69
N PHE A 218 -33.91 -12.01 -7.11
CA PHE A 218 -33.16 -11.03 -6.32
C PHE A 218 -33.89 -10.78 -4.99
N SER A 219 -33.15 -10.76 -3.89
CA SER A 219 -33.69 -10.52 -2.55
C SER A 219 -32.81 -9.52 -1.81
N LEU A 220 -33.45 -8.74 -0.95
CA LEU A 220 -32.73 -7.87 -0.04
C LEU A 220 -32.36 -8.60 1.25
N ASP A 221 -32.79 -9.84 1.49
CA ASP A 221 -32.61 -10.49 2.80
C ASP A 221 -31.15 -10.74 3.14
N ALA A 222 -30.36 -11.17 2.15
CA ALA A 222 -28.93 -11.42 2.30
C ALA A 222 -28.21 -11.22 0.96
N TRP A 223 -26.92 -10.88 1.04
CA TRP A 223 -26.04 -10.87 -0.12
C TRP A 223 -25.97 -12.27 -0.76
N GLN A 224 -25.86 -12.31 -2.08
CA GLN A 224 -25.61 -13.51 -2.85
C GLN A 224 -24.50 -13.21 -3.87
N GLU A 225 -23.51 -14.10 -3.99
CA GLU A 225 -22.36 -13.92 -4.90
C GLU A 225 -22.77 -13.58 -6.35
N TRP A 226 -23.87 -14.16 -6.82
CA TRP A 226 -24.35 -13.94 -8.19
C TRP A 226 -24.84 -12.51 -8.46
N TYR A 227 -25.10 -11.71 -7.42
CA TYR A 227 -25.41 -10.28 -7.57
C TYR A 227 -24.27 -9.51 -8.24
N ALA A 228 -23.03 -9.97 -8.08
CA ALA A 228 -21.85 -9.37 -8.70
C ALA A 228 -21.42 -10.03 -10.02
N ASP A 229 -22.16 -11.02 -10.53
CA ASP A 229 -21.81 -11.77 -11.75
C ASP A 229 -21.69 -10.83 -12.98
N LYS A 230 -20.52 -10.86 -13.64
CA LYS A 230 -20.23 -10.08 -14.85
C LYS A 230 -20.36 -10.89 -16.14
N GLU A 231 -20.35 -12.22 -16.04
CA GLU A 231 -20.32 -13.11 -17.19
C GLU A 231 -21.73 -13.44 -17.70
N HIS A 232 -22.66 -13.64 -16.78
CA HIS A 232 -24.02 -14.10 -17.09
C HIS A 232 -25.09 -13.03 -16.88
N GLY A 233 -24.72 -11.86 -16.33
CA GLY A 233 -25.63 -10.76 -16.07
C GLY A 233 -26.03 -9.98 -17.32
N VAL A 234 -27.29 -9.54 -17.36
CA VAL A 234 -27.79 -8.54 -18.32
C VAL A 234 -28.35 -7.33 -17.58
N CYS A 235 -28.23 -6.15 -18.17
CA CYS A 235 -28.77 -4.94 -17.56
C CYS A 235 -30.31 -4.98 -17.56
N VAL A 236 -30.89 -4.58 -16.43
CA VAL A 236 -32.33 -4.36 -16.22
C VAL A 236 -32.53 -3.04 -15.49
N ASN A 237 -33.74 -2.47 -15.52
CA ASN A 237 -34.07 -1.20 -14.84
C ASN A 237 -33.07 -0.05 -15.15
N SER A 238 -32.46 -0.10 -16.33
CA SER A 238 -31.36 0.75 -16.79
C SER A 238 -31.74 1.54 -18.05
N GLY A 239 -33.01 1.51 -18.45
CA GLY A 239 -33.54 2.28 -19.56
C GLY A 239 -32.94 1.81 -20.88
N LYS A 240 -32.20 2.69 -21.58
CA LYS A 240 -31.63 2.34 -22.90
C LYS A 240 -30.54 1.26 -22.86
N TYR A 241 -30.03 0.92 -21.68
CA TYR A 241 -29.03 -0.15 -21.52
C TYR A 241 -29.66 -1.51 -21.25
N ASP A 242 -30.98 -1.61 -21.07
CA ASP A 242 -31.66 -2.86 -20.76
C ASP A 242 -31.36 -3.94 -21.84
N GLY A 243 -31.08 -5.15 -21.37
CA GLY A 243 -30.72 -6.31 -22.20
C GLY A 243 -29.25 -6.36 -22.65
N LEU A 244 -28.44 -5.32 -22.40
CA LEU A 244 -27.01 -5.35 -22.72
C LEU A 244 -26.24 -6.24 -21.74
N LYS A 245 -25.29 -7.02 -22.26
CA LYS A 245 -24.31 -7.76 -21.46
C LYS A 245 -23.21 -6.83 -20.96
N TYR A 246 -22.47 -7.26 -19.94
CA TYR A 246 -21.42 -6.49 -19.25
C TYR A 246 -20.57 -5.58 -20.15
N MET A 247 -19.79 -6.13 -21.09
CA MET A 247 -18.90 -5.31 -21.93
C MET A 247 -19.66 -4.37 -22.87
N GLN A 248 -20.83 -4.77 -23.38
CA GLN A 248 -21.66 -3.92 -24.23
C GLN A 248 -22.22 -2.74 -23.44
N ALA A 249 -22.64 -2.98 -22.20
CA ALA A 249 -23.13 -1.94 -21.28
C ALA A 249 -22.01 -0.98 -20.88
N VAL A 250 -20.83 -1.50 -20.51
CA VAL A 250 -19.65 -0.66 -20.21
C VAL A 250 -19.29 0.24 -21.39
N ASP A 251 -19.29 -0.30 -22.61
CA ASP A 251 -18.97 0.46 -23.83
C ASP A 251 -20.02 1.54 -24.11
N ALA A 252 -21.31 1.22 -24.00
CA ALA A 252 -22.40 2.18 -24.19
C ALA A 252 -22.37 3.31 -23.15
N VAL A 253 -22.22 2.95 -21.86
CA VAL A 253 -22.13 3.92 -20.76
C VAL A 253 -20.91 4.83 -20.92
N ALA A 254 -19.74 4.27 -21.25
CA ALA A 254 -18.53 5.06 -21.47
C ALA A 254 -18.70 6.03 -22.65
N ALA A 255 -19.29 5.59 -23.76
CA ALA A 255 -19.55 6.44 -24.91
C ALA A 255 -20.48 7.61 -24.56
N ASP A 256 -21.53 7.37 -23.78
CA ASP A 256 -22.46 8.42 -23.34
C ASP A 256 -21.79 9.41 -22.38
N LEU A 257 -21.05 8.93 -21.39
CA LEU A 257 -20.28 9.78 -20.48
C LEU A 257 -19.27 10.64 -21.22
N LYS A 258 -18.61 10.08 -22.24
CA LYS A 258 -17.67 10.79 -23.11
C LYS A 258 -18.36 11.87 -23.93
N SER A 259 -19.53 11.56 -24.51
CA SER A 259 -20.32 12.53 -25.28
C SER A 259 -20.75 13.75 -24.45
N LYS A 260 -20.94 13.56 -23.13
CA LYS A 260 -21.25 14.63 -22.17
C LYS A 260 -20.03 15.35 -21.61
N GLY A 261 -18.80 14.92 -21.94
CA GLY A 261 -17.57 15.44 -21.33
C GLY A 261 -17.46 15.14 -19.83
N LEU A 262 -18.06 14.03 -19.40
CA LEU A 262 -18.15 13.60 -18.00
C LEU A 262 -17.34 12.34 -17.69
N GLY A 263 -16.74 11.66 -18.66
CA GLY A 263 -15.88 10.51 -18.38
C GLY A 263 -15.45 9.75 -19.62
N ASP A 264 -14.51 8.82 -19.46
CA ASP A 264 -14.08 7.89 -20.52
C ASP A 264 -13.49 6.61 -19.88
N LYS A 265 -13.24 5.60 -20.71
CA LYS A 265 -12.51 4.40 -20.31
C LYS A 265 -11.12 4.77 -19.81
N GLN A 266 -10.71 4.14 -18.71
CA GLN A 266 -9.40 4.36 -18.12
C GLN A 266 -8.83 3.05 -17.57
N VAL A 267 -7.51 2.93 -17.66
CA VAL A 267 -6.75 1.89 -16.96
C VAL A 267 -6.29 2.48 -15.62
N MET A 268 -6.60 1.78 -14.54
CA MET A 268 -6.13 2.12 -13.20
C MET A 268 -5.25 1.02 -12.66
N TRP A 269 -4.30 1.42 -11.82
CA TRP A 269 -3.38 0.52 -11.15
C TRP A 269 -3.58 0.65 -9.65
N ARG A 270 -3.57 -0.48 -8.95
CA ARG A 270 -3.41 -0.49 -7.49
C ARG A 270 -1.99 -0.12 -7.09
N LEU A 271 -1.02 -0.53 -7.91
CA LEU A 271 0.39 -0.16 -7.74
C LEU A 271 0.55 1.36 -7.60
N ARG A 272 1.48 1.74 -6.74
CA ARG A 272 1.91 3.12 -6.54
C ARG A 272 3.39 3.22 -6.83
N ASP A 273 3.85 4.44 -7.10
CA ASP A 273 5.28 4.69 -7.21
C ASP A 273 5.98 4.39 -5.89
N TRP A 274 7.20 3.88 -5.98
CA TRP A 274 7.94 3.40 -4.83
C TRP A 274 8.66 4.57 -4.15
N GLY A 275 8.16 4.98 -2.98
CA GLY A 275 8.80 6.02 -2.17
C GLY A 275 10.07 5.50 -1.51
N ILE A 276 11.23 6.01 -1.97
CA ILE A 276 12.55 5.56 -1.50
C ILE A 276 13.11 6.42 -0.36
N SER A 277 12.57 7.62 -0.09
CA SER A 277 13.05 8.46 1.01
C SER A 277 12.85 7.80 2.37
N ARG A 278 13.87 7.85 3.23
CA ARG A 278 13.79 7.48 4.65
C ARG A 278 14.45 8.57 5.49
N GLN A 279 13.71 9.09 6.47
CA GLN A 279 14.24 10.03 7.48
C GLN A 279 14.99 9.25 8.55
N ARG A 280 16.01 8.50 8.14
CA ARG A 280 16.89 7.67 8.97
C ARG A 280 18.34 7.90 8.56
N TYR A 281 19.24 7.77 9.51
CA TYR A 281 20.67 7.94 9.27
C TYR A 281 21.31 6.72 8.60
N TRP A 282 21.00 5.52 9.07
CA TRP A 282 21.68 4.31 8.59
C TRP A 282 21.09 3.82 7.26
N GLY A 283 21.63 4.35 6.16
CA GLY A 283 21.28 3.98 4.80
C GLY A 283 22.08 4.78 3.77
N THR A 284 21.95 4.42 2.50
CA THR A 284 22.64 5.10 1.38
C THR A 284 22.14 6.55 1.26
N PRO A 285 23.01 7.58 1.38
CA PRO A 285 22.60 8.96 1.16
C PRO A 285 22.03 9.18 -0.24
N ILE A 286 20.91 9.90 -0.34
CA ILE A 286 20.34 10.25 -1.65
C ILE A 286 21.25 11.28 -2.34
N PRO A 287 21.75 11.01 -3.57
CA PRO A 287 22.76 11.86 -4.23
C PRO A 287 22.13 13.09 -4.90
N LEU A 288 21.40 13.89 -4.12
CA LEU A 288 20.74 15.12 -4.57
C LEU A 288 21.19 16.31 -3.71
N ILE A 289 21.19 17.49 -4.32
CA ILE A 289 21.58 18.77 -3.73
C ILE A 289 20.43 19.76 -3.94
N HIS A 290 20.04 20.46 -2.88
CA HIS A 290 19.05 21.54 -2.90
C HIS A 290 19.75 22.89 -3.03
N CYS A 291 19.50 23.58 -4.14
CA CYS A 291 19.98 24.94 -4.39
C CYS A 291 18.79 25.91 -4.49
N ALA A 292 18.86 27.04 -3.80
CA ALA A 292 17.80 28.05 -3.82
C ALA A 292 17.52 28.62 -5.22
N ASP A 293 18.53 28.68 -6.09
CA ASP A 293 18.39 29.22 -7.46
C ASP A 293 18.09 28.13 -8.51
N CYS A 294 18.65 26.93 -8.34
CA CYS A 294 18.59 25.87 -9.35
C CYS A 294 17.55 24.78 -9.05
N GLY A 295 16.97 24.77 -7.85
CA GLY A 295 16.11 23.69 -7.36
C GLY A 295 16.92 22.47 -6.92
N VAL A 296 16.33 21.29 -7.12
CA VAL A 296 16.98 20.00 -6.82
C VAL A 296 17.88 19.62 -8.00
N VAL A 297 19.16 19.38 -7.73
CA VAL A 297 20.16 18.99 -8.73
C VAL A 297 20.87 17.70 -8.31
N PRO A 298 21.18 16.79 -9.24
CA PRO A 298 21.93 15.59 -8.92
C PRO A 298 23.39 15.92 -8.57
N VAL A 299 23.98 15.10 -7.70
CA VAL A 299 25.43 15.07 -7.50
C VAL A 299 26.09 14.56 -8.78
N PRO A 300 27.14 15.22 -9.29
CA PRO A 300 27.88 14.75 -10.46
C PRO A 300 28.51 13.36 -10.26
N ASP A 301 28.60 12.56 -11.34
CA ASP A 301 29.11 11.19 -11.29
C ASP A 301 30.54 11.09 -10.72
N ASP A 302 31.41 12.06 -11.01
CA ASP A 302 32.79 12.14 -10.52
C ASP A 302 32.90 12.54 -9.03
N GLN A 303 31.78 12.91 -8.41
CA GLN A 303 31.68 13.23 -6.98
C GLN A 303 30.96 12.13 -6.19
N LEU A 304 30.58 11.02 -6.84
CA LEU A 304 30.07 9.84 -6.17
C LEU A 304 31.23 9.01 -5.58
N PRO A 305 31.00 8.31 -4.45
CA PRO A 305 29.77 8.29 -3.66
C PRO A 305 29.62 9.53 -2.75
N VAL A 306 28.38 9.89 -2.43
CA VAL A 306 28.10 10.72 -1.24
C VAL A 306 28.28 9.83 -0.02
N VAL A 307 29.43 9.94 0.65
CA VAL A 307 29.81 9.07 1.77
C VAL A 307 28.97 9.41 3.00
N LEU A 308 28.35 8.39 3.61
CA LEU A 308 27.67 8.52 4.90
C LEU A 308 28.73 8.68 6.02
N PRO A 309 28.67 9.73 6.87
CA PRO A 309 29.62 9.88 7.96
C PRO A 309 29.40 8.83 9.06
N GLU A 310 30.33 7.89 9.23
CA GLU A 310 30.19 6.74 10.14
C GLU A 310 30.33 7.06 11.64
N ASP A 311 30.80 8.25 11.97
CA ASP A 311 31.03 8.73 13.34
C ASP A 311 29.78 9.34 14.01
N CYS A 312 28.60 9.24 13.39
CA CYS A 312 27.35 9.71 13.98
C CYS A 312 26.83 8.71 15.03
N VAL A 313 26.44 9.21 16.20
CA VAL A 313 25.72 8.44 17.22
C VAL A 313 24.25 8.89 17.25
N PRO A 314 23.30 8.07 16.79
CA PRO A 314 21.88 8.41 16.86
C PRO A 314 21.40 8.52 18.32
N ASP A 315 20.81 9.66 18.68
CA ASP A 315 20.28 9.96 20.02
C ASP A 315 18.75 9.81 20.11
N GLY A 316 18.09 9.49 18.99
CA GLY A 316 16.64 9.41 18.86
C GLY A 316 15.95 10.74 18.56
N ALA A 317 16.66 11.86 18.51
CA ALA A 317 16.10 13.19 18.22
C ALA A 317 16.13 13.50 16.71
N GLY A 318 15.57 12.60 15.89
CA GLY A 318 15.52 12.71 14.43
C GLY A 318 16.80 12.25 13.71
N ASN A 319 16.90 12.58 12.41
CA ASN A 319 18.05 12.17 11.59
C ASN A 319 19.30 13.02 11.91
N PRO A 320 20.40 12.43 12.45
CA PRO A 320 21.61 13.16 12.85
C PRO A 320 22.31 13.89 11.70
N LEU A 321 22.11 13.49 10.43
CA LEU A 321 22.67 14.18 9.27
C LEU A 321 22.23 15.66 9.19
N ASN A 322 21.05 15.98 9.71
CA ASN A 322 20.53 17.36 9.75
C ASN A 322 21.39 18.32 10.59
N LYS A 323 22.21 17.78 11.51
CA LYS A 323 23.04 18.56 12.44
C LYS A 323 24.52 18.61 12.01
N ARG A 324 24.87 18.00 10.87
CA ARG A 324 26.25 17.84 10.38
C ARG A 324 26.53 18.80 9.23
N ALA A 325 27.04 19.99 9.54
CA ALA A 325 27.38 21.00 8.54
C ALA A 325 28.46 20.50 7.55
N ASP A 326 29.39 19.67 8.01
CA ASP A 326 30.44 19.04 7.21
C ASP A 326 29.91 18.04 6.17
N PHE A 327 28.73 17.46 6.40
CA PHE A 327 28.01 16.64 5.42
C PHE A 327 27.06 17.49 4.57
N LEU A 328 26.26 18.33 5.23
CA LEU A 328 25.15 19.07 4.64
C LEU A 328 25.62 20.16 3.68
N ASP A 329 26.61 20.95 4.08
CA ASP A 329 27.03 22.13 3.33
C ASP A 329 27.81 21.73 2.09
N CYS A 330 27.37 22.23 0.94
CA CYS A 330 28.07 22.04 -0.33
C CYS A 330 27.86 23.24 -1.26
N ASN A 331 28.56 23.24 -2.40
CA ASN A 331 28.29 24.18 -3.48
C ASN A 331 27.41 23.50 -4.53
N CYS A 332 26.48 24.26 -5.10
CA CYS A 332 25.65 23.78 -6.21
C CYS A 332 26.54 23.46 -7.42
N PRO A 333 26.51 22.23 -7.96
CA PRO A 333 27.33 21.87 -9.12
C PRO A 333 26.94 22.65 -10.39
N LYS A 334 25.73 23.22 -10.45
CA LYS A 334 25.24 23.96 -11.62
C LYS A 334 25.61 25.45 -11.60
N CYS A 335 25.61 26.10 -10.44
CA CYS A 335 25.81 27.56 -10.34
C CYS A 335 26.90 28.00 -9.36
N GLY A 336 27.54 27.08 -8.64
CA GLY A 336 28.62 27.33 -7.69
C GLY A 336 28.22 27.99 -6.36
N LYS A 337 26.96 28.43 -6.20
CA LYS A 337 26.46 29.05 -4.97
C LYS A 337 26.29 28.03 -3.84
N LYS A 338 26.18 28.52 -2.59
CA LYS A 338 25.88 27.67 -1.42
C LYS A 338 24.60 26.86 -1.65
N ALA A 339 24.66 25.59 -1.30
CA ALA A 339 23.60 24.61 -1.41
C ALA A 339 23.69 23.63 -0.24
N ARG A 340 22.69 22.75 -0.13
CA ARG A 340 22.67 21.71 0.89
C ARG A 340 22.46 20.34 0.26
N ARG A 341 23.15 19.30 0.75
CA ARG A 341 22.86 17.92 0.36
C ARG A 341 21.48 17.49 0.88
N GLU A 342 20.88 16.51 0.21
CA GLU A 342 19.78 15.75 0.77
C GLU A 342 20.26 14.97 2.00
N THR A 343 19.42 14.93 3.04
CA THR A 343 19.70 14.24 4.30
C THR A 343 18.90 12.96 4.45
N ASP A 344 17.84 12.79 3.68
CA ASP A 344 17.16 11.50 3.57
C ASP A 344 18.10 10.44 2.98
N THR A 345 17.93 9.22 3.48
CA THR A 345 18.61 8.03 2.94
C THR A 345 17.63 7.20 2.12
N MET A 346 18.17 6.30 1.30
CA MET A 346 17.37 5.38 0.51
C MET A 346 16.77 4.26 1.37
N ASP A 347 15.58 3.82 0.99
CA ASP A 347 14.96 2.58 1.44
C ASP A 347 15.89 1.39 1.22
N THR A 348 16.06 0.52 2.22
CA THR A 348 17.02 -0.61 2.15
C THR A 348 16.63 -1.64 1.08
N PHE A 349 15.39 -1.61 0.60
CA PHE A 349 14.99 -2.39 -0.57
C PHE A 349 15.73 -1.95 -1.85
N VAL A 350 16.24 -0.73 -1.93
CA VAL A 350 17.11 -0.29 -3.05
C VAL A 350 18.34 -1.19 -3.11
N ASP A 351 19.01 -1.42 -1.99
CA ASP A 351 20.21 -2.25 -1.93
C ASP A 351 19.90 -3.70 -2.30
N SER A 352 18.79 -4.26 -1.79
CA SER A 352 18.39 -5.63 -2.07
C SER A 352 17.80 -5.85 -3.47
N SER A 353 17.50 -4.78 -4.23
CA SER A 353 16.91 -4.91 -5.57
C SER A 353 17.90 -5.30 -6.67
N TRP A 354 19.21 -5.26 -6.41
CA TRP A 354 20.23 -5.51 -7.44
C TRP A 354 21.49 -6.24 -6.95
N TYR A 355 21.58 -6.59 -5.66
CA TYR A 355 22.75 -7.25 -5.08
C TYR A 355 23.15 -8.56 -5.80
N TYR A 356 22.17 -9.31 -6.31
CA TYR A 356 22.41 -10.55 -7.07
C TYR A 356 23.18 -10.28 -8.36
N THR A 357 22.93 -9.15 -9.03
CA THR A 357 23.70 -8.73 -10.20
C THR A 357 25.10 -8.31 -9.79
N ARG A 358 25.24 -7.65 -8.64
CA ARG A 358 26.54 -7.22 -8.12
C ARG A 358 27.45 -8.38 -7.75
N PHE A 359 26.92 -9.48 -7.23
CA PHE A 359 27.71 -10.66 -6.89
C PHE A 359 28.48 -11.26 -8.09
N ALA A 360 27.96 -11.11 -9.32
CA ALA A 360 28.66 -11.55 -10.52
C ALA A 360 30.02 -10.86 -10.73
N CYS A 361 30.22 -9.68 -10.14
CA CYS A 361 31.38 -8.82 -10.36
C CYS A 361 31.74 -7.98 -9.12
N ALA A 362 31.67 -8.57 -7.91
CA ALA A 362 31.76 -7.82 -6.65
C ALA A 362 33.04 -6.98 -6.47
N ASP A 363 34.13 -7.37 -7.13
CA ASP A 363 35.45 -6.74 -7.12
C ASP A 363 35.62 -5.58 -8.13
N GLN A 364 34.67 -5.37 -9.05
CA GLN A 364 34.63 -4.24 -9.99
C GLN A 364 34.54 -2.90 -9.26
N LYS A 365 35.32 -1.87 -9.59
CA LYS A 365 35.32 -0.59 -8.84
C LYS A 365 34.81 0.64 -9.61
N ASN A 366 34.66 0.53 -10.92
CA ASN A 366 34.43 1.65 -11.84
C ASN A 366 33.01 1.67 -12.44
N ALA A 367 32.21 0.63 -12.22
CA ALA A 367 30.86 0.50 -12.75
C ALA A 367 29.96 -0.28 -11.79
N MET A 368 28.65 -0.16 -12.00
CA MET A 368 27.65 -0.94 -11.25
C MET A 368 27.85 -2.44 -11.48
N VAL A 369 27.98 -2.86 -12.74
CA VAL A 369 28.27 -4.22 -13.19
C VAL A 369 29.12 -4.25 -14.46
N ASP A 370 29.70 -5.41 -14.79
CA ASP A 370 30.42 -5.66 -16.04
C ASP A 370 29.93 -6.94 -16.75
N GLU A 371 30.56 -7.33 -17.86
CA GLU A 371 30.16 -8.46 -18.72
C GLU A 371 29.98 -9.79 -17.96
N ARG A 372 30.58 -9.96 -16.77
CA ARG A 372 30.36 -11.15 -15.95
C ARG A 372 28.90 -11.31 -15.51
N ALA A 373 28.15 -10.22 -15.38
CA ALA A 373 26.72 -10.27 -15.13
C ALA A 373 25.98 -11.07 -16.22
N LYS A 374 26.39 -10.93 -17.49
CA LYS A 374 25.81 -11.68 -18.61
C LYS A 374 26.14 -13.17 -18.57
N TYR A 375 27.30 -13.53 -18.02
CA TYR A 375 27.69 -14.94 -17.87
C TYR A 375 26.88 -15.63 -16.75
N TRP A 376 26.67 -14.95 -15.62
CA TRP A 376 26.07 -15.54 -14.42
C TRP A 376 24.55 -15.42 -14.33
N LEU A 377 23.93 -14.48 -15.04
CA LEU A 377 22.49 -14.19 -14.92
C LEU A 377 21.69 -14.74 -16.11
N PRO A 378 20.39 -15.05 -15.91
CA PRO A 378 19.59 -14.87 -14.69
C PRO A 378 20.00 -15.82 -13.55
N VAL A 379 19.60 -15.53 -12.32
CA VAL A 379 19.78 -16.46 -11.21
C VAL A 379 18.93 -17.71 -11.48
N ASP A 380 19.58 -18.87 -11.64
CA ASP A 380 18.88 -20.11 -11.95
C ASP A 380 17.86 -20.51 -10.88
N GLN A 381 18.24 -20.41 -9.60
CA GLN A 381 17.39 -20.74 -8.46
C GLN A 381 17.53 -19.68 -7.36
N TYR A 382 16.44 -18.97 -7.08
CA TYR A 382 16.34 -18.06 -5.94
C TYR A 382 15.59 -18.74 -4.79
N ILE A 383 16.08 -18.60 -3.56
CA ILE A 383 15.53 -19.23 -2.36
C ILE A 383 15.29 -18.14 -1.31
N GLY A 384 14.06 -18.02 -0.81
CA GLY A 384 13.70 -17.00 0.17
C GLY A 384 12.36 -17.28 0.84
N GLY A 385 12.05 -16.57 1.92
CA GLY A 385 10.76 -16.71 2.59
C GLY A 385 9.61 -16.03 1.82
N ILE A 386 8.38 -16.51 2.04
CA ILE A 386 7.17 -15.98 1.38
C ILE A 386 6.87 -14.53 1.76
N GLU A 387 7.41 -14.03 2.88
CA GLU A 387 7.31 -12.64 3.33
C GLU A 387 7.87 -11.63 2.32
N HIS A 388 8.78 -12.08 1.44
CA HIS A 388 9.38 -11.26 0.39
C HIS A 388 8.68 -11.38 -0.98
N ALA A 389 7.59 -12.16 -1.06
CA ALA A 389 6.91 -12.50 -2.32
C ALA A 389 6.40 -11.29 -3.13
N ILE A 390 6.06 -10.20 -2.44
CA ILE A 390 5.56 -8.98 -3.07
C ILE A 390 6.69 -7.96 -3.19
N LEU A 391 7.04 -7.24 -2.13
CA LEU A 391 7.91 -6.06 -2.20
C LEU A 391 9.27 -6.36 -2.82
N HIS A 392 10.14 -7.08 -2.12
CA HIS A 392 11.51 -7.38 -2.55
C HIS A 392 11.58 -7.99 -3.95
N LEU A 393 10.76 -9.01 -4.23
CA LEU A 393 10.76 -9.65 -5.55
C LEU A 393 10.26 -8.68 -6.65
N LEU A 394 9.19 -7.92 -6.41
CA LEU A 394 8.68 -6.94 -7.38
C LEU A 394 9.72 -5.83 -7.64
N TYR A 395 10.37 -5.33 -6.60
CA TYR A 395 11.42 -4.32 -6.73
C TYR A 395 12.67 -4.85 -7.45
N SER A 396 13.06 -6.09 -7.19
CA SER A 396 14.17 -6.74 -7.92
C SER A 396 13.86 -6.87 -9.42
N ARG A 397 12.62 -7.27 -9.77
CA ARG A 397 12.17 -7.35 -11.16
C ARG A 397 12.13 -5.98 -11.83
N PHE A 398 11.58 -4.98 -11.14
CA PHE A 398 11.56 -3.59 -11.61
C PHE A 398 12.99 -3.07 -11.86
N TRP A 399 13.89 -3.28 -10.91
CA TRP A 399 15.26 -2.81 -11.00
C TRP A 399 16.04 -3.49 -12.12
N THR A 400 15.82 -4.79 -12.34
CA THR A 400 16.37 -5.53 -13.50
C THR A 400 15.97 -4.89 -14.81
N LYS A 401 14.69 -4.54 -14.98
CA LYS A 401 14.17 -3.89 -16.19
C LYS A 401 14.76 -2.49 -16.38
N VAL A 402 14.91 -1.73 -15.31
CA VAL A 402 15.61 -0.42 -15.35
C VAL A 402 17.07 -0.61 -15.77
N MET A 403 17.80 -1.56 -15.18
CA MET A 403 19.18 -1.86 -15.56
C MET A 403 19.28 -2.30 -17.02
N ARG A 404 18.32 -3.09 -17.52
CA ARG A 404 18.23 -3.50 -18.93
C ARG A 404 18.04 -2.29 -19.84
N ASP A 405 17.11 -1.41 -19.51
CA ASP A 405 16.81 -0.22 -20.32
C ASP A 405 17.97 0.79 -20.33
N LEU A 406 18.81 0.79 -19.29
CA LEU A 406 20.08 1.54 -19.22
C LEU A 406 21.26 0.81 -19.90
N GLY A 407 21.06 -0.39 -20.45
CA GLY A 407 22.09 -1.18 -21.12
C GLY A 407 23.12 -1.83 -20.19
N LEU A 408 22.84 -1.91 -18.89
CA LEU A 408 23.74 -2.52 -17.89
C LEU A 408 23.63 -4.04 -17.84
N VAL A 409 22.47 -4.58 -18.24
CA VAL A 409 22.20 -6.02 -18.35
C VAL A 409 21.34 -6.28 -19.58
N THR A 410 21.21 -7.55 -19.99
CA THR A 410 20.40 -7.96 -21.15
C THR A 410 19.22 -8.86 -20.80
N LEU A 411 18.97 -9.12 -19.51
CA LEU A 411 17.90 -9.99 -19.05
C LEU A 411 16.63 -9.21 -18.70
N ASP A 412 15.48 -9.85 -18.88
CA ASP A 412 14.16 -9.27 -18.56
C ASP A 412 13.70 -9.54 -17.13
N GLU A 413 14.12 -10.67 -16.56
CA GLU A 413 13.70 -11.16 -15.25
C GLU A 413 14.90 -11.73 -14.46
N PRO A 414 15.09 -11.36 -13.18
CA PRO A 414 16.30 -11.69 -12.43
C PRO A 414 16.40 -13.15 -11.98
N PHE A 415 15.26 -13.81 -11.79
CA PHE A 415 15.20 -15.15 -11.15
C PHE A 415 14.41 -16.11 -12.04
N ALA A 416 15.08 -17.15 -12.55
CA ALA A 416 14.44 -18.14 -13.41
C ALA A 416 13.50 -19.06 -12.61
N ASN A 417 13.96 -19.58 -11.47
CA ASN A 417 13.17 -20.39 -10.54
C ASN A 417 13.13 -19.75 -9.15
N LEU A 418 12.00 -19.93 -8.45
CA LEU A 418 11.79 -19.43 -7.10
C LEU A 418 11.30 -20.54 -6.18
N LEU A 419 12.03 -20.78 -5.09
CA LEU A 419 11.62 -21.66 -4.00
C LEU A 419 11.32 -20.82 -2.78
N THR A 420 10.07 -20.84 -2.33
CA THR A 420 9.65 -20.16 -1.10
C THR A 420 9.71 -21.12 0.08
N GLN A 421 10.71 -21.03 0.96
CA GLN A 421 10.78 -21.92 2.11
C GLN A 421 9.67 -21.63 3.13
N GLY A 422 9.26 -22.67 3.87
CA GLY A 422 8.41 -22.51 5.05
C GLY A 422 9.15 -21.78 6.17
N MET A 423 8.40 -21.11 7.04
CA MET A 423 8.96 -20.44 8.21
C MET A 423 9.40 -21.45 9.26
N VAL A 424 10.60 -21.27 9.82
CA VAL A 424 10.97 -21.93 11.07
C VAL A 424 10.22 -21.24 12.21
N LEU A 425 9.41 -22.02 12.94
CA LEU A 425 8.64 -21.54 14.07
C LEU A 425 9.38 -21.87 15.36
N ASN A 426 9.33 -20.94 16.32
CA ASN A 426 9.79 -21.21 17.68
C ASN A 426 8.78 -20.67 18.71
N GLU A 427 8.94 -21.16 19.93
CA GLU A 427 8.17 -20.70 21.06
C GLU A 427 8.61 -19.28 21.44
N ILE A 428 7.62 -18.46 21.77
CA ILE A 428 7.85 -17.11 22.26
C ILE A 428 7.49 -17.03 23.73
N PHE A 429 8.31 -16.31 24.47
CA PHE A 429 8.08 -16.01 25.89
C PHE A 429 8.21 -14.52 26.08
N PHE A 430 7.22 -13.89 26.70
CA PHE A 430 7.23 -12.43 26.86
C PHE A 430 6.46 -11.96 28.08
N ARG A 431 6.72 -10.70 28.46
CA ARG A 431 5.96 -9.96 29.45
C ARG A 431 5.52 -8.62 28.89
N LYS A 432 4.33 -8.18 29.30
CA LYS A 432 3.85 -6.80 29.12
C LYS A 432 3.95 -6.05 30.45
N PRO A 433 5.07 -5.36 30.74
CA PRO A 433 5.16 -4.46 31.89
C PRO A 433 4.20 -3.26 31.74
N GLU A 434 3.95 -2.53 32.83
CA GLU A 434 3.09 -1.33 32.83
C GLU A 434 3.58 -0.24 31.88
N SER A 435 4.89 -0.23 31.57
CA SER A 435 5.49 0.66 30.56
C SER A 435 5.08 0.34 29.11
N GLY A 436 4.24 -0.68 28.87
CA GLY A 436 3.67 -1.04 27.56
C GLY A 436 4.61 -1.80 26.62
N ARG A 437 5.93 -1.58 26.70
CA ARG A 437 6.92 -2.26 25.85
C ARG A 437 7.03 -3.75 26.19
N ILE A 438 6.75 -4.61 25.21
CA ILE A 438 6.93 -6.06 25.35
C ILE A 438 8.40 -6.37 25.59
N VAL A 439 8.67 -7.15 26.63
CA VAL A 439 9.99 -7.72 26.91
C VAL A 439 9.93 -9.19 26.53
N TYR A 440 10.74 -9.58 25.56
CA TYR A 440 10.87 -10.96 25.11
C TYR A 440 11.96 -11.69 25.91
N PHE A 441 11.84 -13.01 25.98
CA PHE A 441 12.81 -13.90 26.60
C PHE A 441 13.15 -15.02 25.63
N ASN A 442 14.43 -15.34 25.55
CA ASN A 442 14.89 -16.46 24.75
C ASN A 442 14.37 -17.79 25.35
N PRO A 443 13.90 -18.74 24.52
CA PRO A 443 13.49 -20.07 24.98
C PRO A 443 14.54 -20.80 25.84
N THR A 444 15.84 -20.51 25.62
CA THR A 444 16.94 -21.09 26.41
C THR A 444 17.06 -20.49 27.81
N GLU A 445 16.46 -19.31 28.05
CA GLU A 445 16.51 -18.57 29.30
C GLU A 445 15.28 -18.76 30.18
N VAL A 446 14.35 -19.63 29.77
CA VAL A 446 13.14 -19.93 30.53
C VAL A 446 13.08 -21.39 30.97
N ASP A 447 12.42 -21.61 32.10
CA ASP A 447 12.02 -22.92 32.61
C ASP A 447 10.52 -23.09 32.42
N ILE A 448 10.16 -24.13 31.68
CA ILE A 448 8.77 -24.48 31.40
C ILE A 448 8.31 -25.46 32.49
N GLN A 449 7.25 -25.07 33.20
CA GLN A 449 6.59 -25.92 34.19
C GLN A 449 5.47 -26.69 33.51
N VAL A 450 5.42 -28.00 33.75
CA VAL A 450 4.40 -28.91 33.22
C VAL A 450 3.71 -29.68 34.35
N ASP A 451 2.46 -30.06 34.16
CA ASP A 451 1.75 -30.99 35.05
C ASP A 451 2.12 -32.45 34.76
N ALA A 452 1.52 -33.38 35.51
CA ALA A 452 1.74 -34.82 35.38
C ALA A 452 1.37 -35.39 34.00
N ASN A 453 0.57 -34.67 33.21
CA ASN A 453 0.19 -35.06 31.85
C ASN A 453 1.06 -34.38 30.78
N GLY A 454 2.11 -33.66 31.18
CA GLY A 454 2.96 -32.88 30.28
C GLY A 454 2.33 -31.58 29.78
N LYS A 455 1.16 -31.18 30.31
CA LYS A 455 0.53 -29.91 29.94
C LYS A 455 1.22 -28.78 30.69
N ARG A 456 1.54 -27.72 29.97
CA ARG A 456 2.20 -26.54 30.54
C ARG A 456 1.30 -25.82 31.55
N THR A 457 1.86 -25.54 32.72
CA THR A 457 1.20 -24.86 33.85
C THR A 457 1.84 -23.53 34.19
N GLY A 458 3.07 -23.27 33.74
CA GLY A 458 3.78 -22.01 33.97
C GLY A 458 5.09 -21.90 33.20
N VAL A 459 5.64 -20.69 33.16
CA VAL A 459 6.97 -20.39 32.61
C VAL A 459 7.66 -19.39 33.54
N THR A 460 8.91 -19.66 33.93
CA THR A 460 9.73 -18.81 34.79
C THR A 460 11.06 -18.49 34.11
N GLY A 461 11.57 -17.27 34.21
CA GLY A 461 12.89 -16.91 33.67
C GLY A 461 14.02 -17.39 34.59
N ARG A 462 15.11 -17.93 34.02
CA ARG A 462 16.28 -18.45 34.76
C ARG A 462 17.12 -17.35 35.40
N SER A 463 17.27 -16.21 34.73
CA SER A 463 18.20 -15.15 35.13
C SER A 463 17.63 -14.17 36.16
N VAL A 464 16.34 -14.26 36.51
CA VAL A 464 15.76 -13.39 37.53
C VAL A 464 14.53 -14.06 38.14
N GLY A 465 14.56 -14.30 39.46
CA GLY A 465 13.55 -15.07 40.21
C GLY A 465 12.12 -14.54 40.12
N PHE A 466 11.44 -14.81 39.01
CA PHE A 466 10.10 -14.29 38.71
C PHE A 466 9.12 -15.38 38.31
N ARG A 467 7.85 -15.16 38.70
CA ARG A 467 6.85 -16.22 38.82
C ARG A 467 6.05 -16.55 37.55
N ARG A 468 5.94 -15.67 36.52
CA ARG A 468 5.17 -15.97 35.27
C ARG A 468 5.59 -15.14 34.04
N ALA A 469 5.86 -15.82 32.91
CA ALA A 469 5.87 -15.26 31.55
C ALA A 469 4.67 -15.76 30.72
N LEU A 470 4.22 -14.96 29.75
CA LEU A 470 3.20 -15.37 28.77
C LEU A 470 3.87 -16.12 27.62
N HIS A 471 3.13 -17.04 26.99
CA HIS A 471 3.65 -17.95 25.96
C HIS A 471 2.81 -17.87 24.67
N GLY A 472 3.46 -18.08 23.52
CA GLY A 472 2.84 -18.29 22.21
C GLY A 472 3.79 -18.94 21.22
N ILE A 473 3.36 -19.10 19.97
CA ILE A 473 4.22 -19.56 18.86
C ILE A 473 4.25 -18.45 17.80
N LYS A 474 5.44 -18.09 17.34
CA LYS A 474 5.63 -17.16 16.20
C LYS A 474 6.79 -17.62 15.31
N HIS A 475 6.86 -17.06 14.12
CA HIS A 475 8.03 -17.21 13.26
C HIS A 475 9.27 -16.56 13.90
N PHE A 476 10.44 -17.14 13.62
CA PHE A 476 11.72 -16.57 14.02
C PHE A 476 11.89 -15.17 13.41
N HIS A 477 12.24 -14.18 14.24
CA HIS A 477 12.59 -12.83 13.78
C HIS A 477 13.44 -12.13 14.86
N ALA A 478 14.38 -11.28 14.44
CA ALA A 478 15.38 -10.68 15.34
C ALA A 478 14.76 -9.83 16.47
N SER A 479 13.64 -9.14 16.21
CA SER A 479 12.97 -8.32 17.24
C SER A 479 12.24 -9.14 18.30
N GLY A 480 12.08 -10.45 18.08
CA GLY A 480 11.44 -11.35 19.04
C GLY A 480 12.40 -11.91 20.09
N ASP A 481 13.72 -11.87 19.91
CA ASP A 481 14.67 -12.52 20.84
C ASP A 481 14.29 -13.99 21.20
N HIS A 482 13.84 -14.74 20.19
CA HIS A 482 13.52 -16.17 20.31
C HIS A 482 14.41 -17.02 19.40
N GLY A 483 15.51 -16.41 18.96
CA GLY A 483 16.41 -17.06 18.06
C GLY A 483 17.27 -18.08 18.76
N ILE A 484 17.38 -19.27 18.17
CA ILE A 484 18.42 -20.22 18.53
C ILE A 484 19.65 -19.84 17.72
N GLU A 485 20.65 -19.30 18.38
CA GLU A 485 21.92 -18.95 17.76
C GLU A 485 22.69 -20.24 17.43
N LEU A 486 23.07 -20.40 16.16
CA LEU A 486 23.94 -21.47 15.73
C LEU A 486 25.39 -21.00 15.91
N GLU A 487 25.93 -21.09 17.13
CA GLU A 487 27.39 -21.04 17.30
C GLU A 487 27.97 -22.34 16.72
N PHE A 488 28.46 -22.28 15.48
CA PHE A 488 29.42 -23.26 15.01
C PHE A 488 30.75 -22.99 15.74
N ARG A 489 31.03 -23.78 16.77
CA ARG A 489 32.37 -23.88 17.37
C ARG A 489 33.31 -24.63 16.46
#